data_AF-A0A1Z5T5H8-F1
#
_entry.id   AF-A0A1Z5T5H8-F1
#
_cell.length_a   1.000
_cell.length_b   1.000
_cell.length_c   1.000
_cell.angle_alpha   90.00
_cell.angle_beta   90.00
_cell.angle_gamma   90.00
#
_symmetry.space_group_name_H-M   'P 1'
#
loop_
_entity.id
_entity.type
_entity.pdbx_description
1 polymer ?
#
loop_
_entity_poly.entity_id
_entity_poly.type
_entity_poly.pdbx_seq_one_letter_code
_entity_poly.pdbx_strand_id
1 'polypeptide(L)'
;MVINDTRRRLLRQLNSRYIYGRYPLLHAIVALIQITMVSILIRKFNAYYQNRPVFTTMITNAVLGGIADTVAQTLTAFQRRQRQRHGHVDTEARGDSKDDFFSVEIRELGKRVPWPERHEYKQAPPPFDFERMVRFMAYPFIMAPLQHRWFGFLNTRFPVGAGSGGGTMNAFRRVAFDQLLFAPCGLAAFFAFMTIAEGGGHREVKKKFQDVYIPALKANFIVWPAVQLINFRLMPIQFQIPFVSTVGIFWTAYLSLTNSAEDENIGLEP
;
A
#
# COMPACT_ATOMS: atom_id res chain seq x y z
N MET A 1 -10.76 -29.34 10.29
CA MET A 1 -10.21 -29.32 8.92
C MET A 1 -11.24 -28.81 7.89
N VAL A 2 -12.47 -29.35 7.84
CA VAL A 2 -13.54 -29.03 6.85
C VAL A 2 -13.99 -27.57 6.77
N ILE A 3 -14.01 -26.83 7.90
CA ILE A 3 -14.41 -25.40 7.93
C ILE A 3 -13.43 -24.53 7.13
N ASN A 4 -12.14 -24.89 7.15
CA ASN A 4 -11.10 -24.12 6.45
C ASN A 4 -11.21 -24.31 4.93
N ASP A 5 -11.56 -25.51 4.46
CA ASP A 5 -11.75 -25.78 3.04
C ASP A 5 -12.96 -25.07 2.46
N THR A 6 -14.07 -25.04 3.21
CA THR A 6 -15.29 -24.32 2.81
C THR A 6 -15.02 -22.82 2.69
N ARG A 7 -14.36 -22.22 3.69
CA ARG A 7 -13.93 -20.82 3.66
C ARG A 7 -13.00 -20.54 2.47
N ARG A 8 -11.98 -21.38 2.23
CA ARG A 8 -11.04 -21.24 1.12
C ARG A 8 -11.71 -21.35 -0.24
N ARG A 9 -12.72 -22.21 -0.40
CA ARG A 9 -13.51 -22.31 -1.63
C ARG A 9 -14.34 -21.05 -1.87
N LEU A 10 -15.00 -20.55 -0.82
CA LEU A 10 -15.83 -19.36 -0.89
C LEU A 10 -14.99 -18.10 -1.20
N LEU A 11 -13.84 -17.92 -0.55
CA LEU A 11 -12.90 -16.83 -0.84
C LEU A 11 -12.38 -16.90 -2.28
N ARG A 12 -12.05 -18.09 -2.78
CA ARG A 12 -11.62 -18.28 -4.18
C ARG A 12 -12.73 -17.92 -5.17
N GLN A 13 -13.98 -18.31 -4.89
CA GLN A 13 -15.13 -17.97 -5.72
C GLN A 13 -15.44 -16.46 -5.71
N LEU A 14 -15.30 -15.79 -4.56
CA LEU A 14 -15.46 -14.34 -4.49
C LEU A 14 -14.32 -13.61 -5.22
N ASN A 15 -13.09 -14.13 -5.15
CA ASN A 15 -11.95 -13.52 -5.82
C ASN A 15 -11.99 -13.70 -7.35
N SER A 16 -12.62 -14.78 -7.86
CA SER A 16 -12.74 -15.03 -9.29
C SER A 16 -13.84 -14.19 -9.97
N ARG A 17 -14.76 -13.62 -9.20
CA ARG A 17 -15.81 -12.73 -9.70
C ARG A 17 -15.32 -11.30 -9.78
N TYR A 18 -15.68 -10.62 -10.88
CA TYR A 18 -15.33 -9.23 -11.12
C TYR A 18 -16.57 -8.35 -11.18
N ILE A 19 -16.49 -7.18 -10.55
CA ILE A 19 -17.46 -6.09 -10.71
C ILE A 19 -17.01 -5.25 -11.90
N TYR A 20 -17.93 -5.00 -12.86
CA TYR A 20 -17.68 -4.28 -14.11
C TYR A 20 -16.48 -4.79 -14.92
N GLY A 21 -16.11 -6.07 -14.76
CA GLY A 21 -14.96 -6.66 -15.43
C GLY A 21 -13.60 -6.01 -15.09
N ARG A 22 -13.52 -5.22 -14.02
CA ARG A 22 -12.30 -4.49 -13.62
C ARG A 22 -11.86 -4.77 -12.18
N TYR A 23 -12.80 -4.84 -11.23
CA TYR A 23 -12.48 -4.94 -9.80
C TYR A 23 -12.84 -6.32 -9.25
N PRO A 24 -11.92 -7.05 -8.57
CA PRO A 24 -12.28 -8.29 -7.91
C PRO A 24 -13.33 -8.05 -6.82
N LEU A 25 -14.40 -8.87 -6.80
CA LEU A 25 -15.54 -8.71 -5.89
C LEU A 25 -15.11 -8.77 -4.42
N LEU A 26 -14.16 -9.64 -4.08
CA LEU A 26 -13.64 -9.76 -2.72
C LEU A 26 -13.02 -8.45 -2.21
N HIS A 27 -12.24 -7.75 -3.05
CA HIS A 27 -11.61 -6.48 -2.69
C HIS A 27 -12.68 -5.40 -2.44
N ALA A 28 -13.72 -5.36 -3.28
CA ALA A 28 -14.82 -4.40 -3.13
C ALA A 28 -15.63 -4.63 -1.84
N ILE A 29 -15.88 -5.89 -1.47
CA ILE A 29 -16.56 -6.23 -0.21
C ILE A 29 -15.73 -5.76 0.99
N VAL A 30 -14.41 -6.03 0.98
CA VAL A 30 -13.50 -5.60 2.06
C VAL A 30 -13.48 -4.07 2.15
N ALA A 31 -13.38 -3.37 1.02
CA ALA A 31 -13.41 -1.90 0.99
C ALA A 31 -14.72 -1.32 1.55
N LEU A 32 -15.87 -1.92 1.25
CA LEU A 32 -17.16 -1.48 1.78
C LEU A 32 -17.24 -1.62 3.30
N ILE A 33 -16.74 -2.74 3.84
CA ILE A 33 -16.65 -2.97 5.29
C ILE A 33 -15.78 -1.88 5.93
N GLN A 34 -14.62 -1.58 5.34
CA GLN A 34 -13.71 -0.55 5.84
C GLN A 34 -14.32 0.86 5.79
N ILE A 35 -15.02 1.22 4.70
CA ILE A 35 -15.75 2.49 4.58
C ILE A 35 -16.78 2.62 5.71
N THR A 36 -17.49 1.53 6.01
CA THR A 36 -18.46 1.50 7.11
C THR A 36 -17.77 1.72 8.46
N MET A 37 -16.65 1.04 8.70
CA MET A 37 -15.85 1.22 9.94
C MET A 37 -15.35 2.66 10.09
N VAL A 38 -14.80 3.26 9.03
CA VAL A 38 -14.34 4.66 9.03
C VAL A 38 -15.50 5.60 9.28
N SER A 39 -16.65 5.38 8.65
CA SER A 39 -17.85 6.21 8.84
C SER A 39 -18.31 6.21 10.30
N ILE A 40 -18.27 5.06 10.97
CA ILE A 40 -18.58 4.95 12.40
C ILE A 40 -17.54 5.67 13.24
N LEU A 41 -16.25 5.48 12.95
CA LEU A 41 -15.15 6.14 13.65
C LEU A 41 -15.27 7.66 13.55
N ILE A 42 -15.46 8.22 12.35
CA ILE A 42 -15.59 9.68 12.14
C ILE A 42 -16.73 10.26 12.99
N ARG A 43 -17.91 9.62 12.97
CA ARG A 43 -19.09 10.11 13.71
C ARG A 43 -18.88 10.13 15.23
N LYS A 44 -18.10 9.20 15.77
CA LYS A 44 -17.88 9.07 17.22
C LYS A 44 -16.47 9.45 17.66
N PHE A 45 -15.62 9.93 16.74
CA PHE A 45 -14.18 10.12 16.97
C PHE A 45 -13.94 11.07 18.14
N ASN A 46 -14.56 12.24 18.12
CA ASN A 46 -14.37 13.25 19.17
C ASN A 46 -14.80 12.71 20.54
N ALA A 47 -15.94 12.02 20.63
CA ALA A 47 -16.42 11.44 21.89
C ALA A 47 -15.47 10.36 22.44
N TYR A 48 -14.96 9.48 21.57
CA TYR A 48 -14.00 8.45 21.98
C TYR A 48 -12.64 9.05 22.34
N TYR A 49 -12.18 10.04 21.57
CA TYR A 49 -10.88 10.67 21.78
C TYR A 49 -10.83 11.41 23.13
N GLN A 50 -11.90 12.12 23.52
CA GLN A 50 -11.94 12.80 24.82
C GLN A 50 -11.85 11.82 26.01
N ASN A 51 -12.46 10.64 25.88
CA ASN A 51 -12.43 9.63 26.94
C ASN A 51 -11.11 8.82 26.97
N ARG A 52 -10.60 8.45 25.79
CA ARG A 52 -9.44 7.55 25.62
C ARG A 52 -8.65 7.97 24.37
N PRO A 53 -7.83 9.03 24.43
CA PRO A 53 -7.21 9.62 23.24
C PRO A 53 -6.22 8.68 22.55
N VAL A 54 -5.34 8.04 23.33
CA VAL A 54 -4.33 7.10 22.79
C VAL A 54 -5.01 5.90 22.13
N PHE A 55 -5.93 5.25 22.83
CA PHE A 55 -6.60 4.04 22.33
C PHE A 55 -7.46 4.32 21.10
N THR A 56 -8.19 5.44 21.09
CA THR A 56 -8.99 5.87 19.92
C THR A 56 -8.09 6.07 18.70
N THR A 57 -6.92 6.68 18.91
CA THR A 57 -5.94 6.88 17.86
C THR A 57 -5.36 5.56 17.37
N MET A 58 -5.05 4.61 18.25
CA MET A 58 -4.57 3.27 17.87
C MET A 58 -5.56 2.56 16.96
N ILE A 59 -6.85 2.50 17.33
CA ILE A 59 -7.89 1.86 16.52
C ILE A 59 -8.04 2.58 15.17
N THR A 60 -8.10 3.92 15.19
CA THR A 60 -8.26 4.71 13.97
C THR A 60 -7.12 4.46 12.99
N ASN A 61 -5.89 4.40 13.50
CA ASN A 61 -4.71 4.10 12.69
C ASN A 61 -4.70 2.67 12.16
N ALA A 62 -5.14 1.70 12.95
CA ALA A 62 -5.28 0.33 12.48
C ALA A 62 -6.24 0.24 11.28
N VAL A 63 -7.40 0.90 11.37
CA VAL A 63 -8.39 0.92 10.28
C VAL A 63 -7.84 1.62 9.04
N LEU A 64 -7.16 2.76 9.20
CA LEU A 64 -6.53 3.47 8.08
C LEU A 64 -5.41 2.65 7.44
N GLY A 65 -4.62 1.91 8.23
CA GLY A 65 -3.61 0.99 7.73
C GLY A 65 -4.20 -0.16 6.90
N GLY A 66 -5.32 -0.73 7.34
CA GLY A 66 -6.04 -1.74 6.57
C GLY A 66 -6.57 -1.21 5.23
N ILE A 67 -7.04 0.04 5.20
CA ILE A 67 -7.46 0.72 3.96
C ILE A 67 -6.28 0.93 3.02
N ALA A 68 -5.15 1.43 3.54
CA ALA A 68 -3.93 1.64 2.76
C ALA A 68 -3.53 0.37 2.02
N ASP A 69 -3.54 -0.76 2.72
CA ASP A 69 -3.21 -2.05 2.14
C ASP A 69 -4.26 -2.56 1.15
N THR A 70 -5.55 -2.37 1.45
CA THR A 70 -6.64 -2.76 0.54
C THR A 70 -6.59 -1.99 -0.78
N VAL A 71 -6.25 -0.69 -0.73
CA VAL A 71 -6.01 0.13 -1.91
C VAL A 71 -4.81 -0.40 -2.69
N ALA A 72 -3.69 -0.68 -2.02
CA ALA A 72 -2.48 -1.23 -2.67
C ALA A 72 -2.76 -2.57 -3.35
N GLN A 73 -3.38 -3.53 -2.65
CA GLN A 73 -3.73 -4.83 -3.22
C GLN A 73 -4.69 -4.72 -4.42
N THR A 74 -5.65 -3.79 -4.35
CA THR A 74 -6.58 -3.53 -5.46
C THR A 74 -5.86 -2.93 -6.67
N LEU A 75 -4.91 -2.02 -6.43
CA LEU A 75 -4.09 -1.43 -7.48
C LEU A 75 -3.21 -2.48 -8.17
N THR A 76 -2.55 -3.34 -7.40
CA THR A 76 -1.76 -4.47 -7.94
C THR A 76 -2.62 -5.42 -8.77
N ALA A 77 -3.83 -5.75 -8.29
CA ALA A 77 -4.77 -6.59 -9.03
C ALA A 77 -5.20 -5.95 -10.36
N PHE A 78 -5.42 -4.63 -10.36
CA PHE A 78 -5.76 -3.86 -11.55
C PHE A 78 -4.61 -3.81 -12.57
N GLN A 79 -3.39 -3.49 -12.11
CA GLN A 79 -2.19 -3.42 -12.96
C GLN A 79 -1.86 -4.76 -13.62
N ARG A 80 -1.89 -5.86 -12.87
CA ARG A 80 -1.65 -7.21 -13.43
C ARG A 80 -2.64 -7.54 -14.54
N ARG A 81 -3.91 -7.16 -14.37
CA ARG A 81 -4.95 -7.36 -15.39
C ARG A 81 -4.76 -6.48 -16.61
N GLN A 82 -4.32 -5.22 -16.43
CA GLN A 82 -3.96 -4.35 -17.56
C GLN A 82 -2.79 -4.92 -18.35
N ARG A 83 -1.72 -5.39 -17.68
CA ARG A 83 -0.57 -6.03 -18.32
C ARG A 83 -0.96 -7.28 -19.11
N GLN A 84 -1.83 -8.13 -18.56
CA GLN A 84 -2.34 -9.31 -19.28
C GLN A 84 -3.15 -8.93 -20.54
N ARG A 85 -3.93 -7.86 -20.48
CA ARG A 85 -4.66 -7.36 -21.65
C ARG A 85 -3.74 -6.78 -22.73
N HIS A 86 -2.75 -5.98 -22.34
CA HIS A 86 -1.79 -5.39 -23.28
C HIS A 86 -0.88 -6.44 -23.91
N GLY A 87 -0.34 -7.39 -23.14
CA GLY A 87 0.46 -8.49 -23.69
C GLY A 87 -0.30 -9.40 -24.66
N HIS A 88 -1.61 -9.55 -24.49
CA HIS A 88 -2.46 -10.25 -25.46
C HIS A 88 -2.63 -9.45 -26.76
N VAL A 89 -2.86 -8.14 -26.66
CA VAL A 89 -3.03 -7.25 -27.82
C VAL A 89 -1.72 -7.11 -28.62
N ASP A 90 -0.56 -7.03 -27.97
CA ASP A 90 0.74 -6.96 -28.67
C ASP A 90 1.09 -8.28 -29.37
N THR A 91 0.67 -9.41 -28.82
CA THR A 91 0.84 -10.73 -29.47
C THR A 91 -0.08 -10.88 -30.68
N GLU A 92 -1.31 -10.34 -30.62
CA GLU A 92 -2.24 -10.33 -31.77
C GLU A 92 -1.84 -9.29 -32.84
N ALA A 93 -1.39 -8.10 -32.44
CA ALA A 93 -1.02 -7.01 -33.36
C ALA A 93 0.31 -7.26 -34.09
N ARG A 94 1.23 -8.05 -33.51
CA ARG A 94 2.48 -8.46 -34.15
C ARG A 94 2.29 -9.63 -35.14
N GLY A 95 1.07 -10.15 -35.26
CA GLY A 95 0.69 -11.21 -36.20
C GLY A 95 0.31 -10.75 -37.61
N ASP A 96 0.34 -9.43 -37.91
CA ASP A 96 -0.19 -8.89 -39.18
C ASP A 96 0.76 -7.94 -39.92
N SER A 97 2.09 -8.10 -39.77
CA SER A 97 3.02 -7.29 -40.56
C SER A 97 4.30 -8.04 -40.95
N LYS A 98 4.34 -8.43 -42.23
CA LYS A 98 5.51 -8.68 -43.11
C LYS A 98 6.30 -10.01 -43.08
N ASP A 99 5.84 -11.05 -42.38
CA ASP A 99 6.49 -12.39 -42.43
C ASP A 99 5.67 -13.46 -43.20
N ASP A 100 4.86 -13.03 -44.18
CA ASP A 100 3.83 -13.85 -44.83
C ASP A 100 4.35 -14.92 -45.82
N PHE A 101 5.66 -15.00 -46.07
CA PHE A 101 6.25 -16.04 -46.92
C PHE A 101 6.77 -17.25 -46.12
N PHE A 102 7.28 -17.02 -44.90
CA PHE A 102 7.78 -18.10 -44.03
C PHE A 102 6.68 -18.71 -43.15
N SER A 103 5.59 -17.97 -42.88
CA SER A 103 4.45 -18.45 -42.09
C SER A 103 3.63 -19.53 -42.82
N VAL A 104 3.57 -19.49 -44.15
CA VAL A 104 2.80 -20.45 -44.97
C VAL A 104 3.45 -21.84 -44.95
N GLU A 105 4.78 -21.92 -45.01
CA GLU A 105 5.53 -23.19 -44.98
C GLU A 105 5.53 -23.82 -43.57
N ILE A 106 5.61 -23.00 -42.51
CA ILE A 106 5.51 -23.48 -41.12
C ILE A 106 4.08 -23.92 -40.76
N ARG A 107 3.05 -23.31 -41.36
CA ARG A 107 1.64 -23.71 -41.17
C ARG A 107 1.31 -25.06 -41.81
N GLU A 108 2.00 -25.43 -42.88
CA GLU A 108 1.92 -26.78 -43.46
C GLU A 108 2.65 -27.84 -42.62
N LEU A 109 3.79 -27.50 -42.01
CA LEU A 109 4.49 -28.37 -41.04
C LEU A 109 3.69 -28.54 -39.73
N GLY A 110 2.92 -27.54 -39.32
CA GLY A 110 2.07 -27.58 -38.13
C GLY A 110 0.81 -28.44 -38.25
N LYS A 111 0.33 -28.74 -39.47
CA LYS A 111 -0.86 -29.60 -39.67
C LYS A 111 -0.61 -31.08 -39.38
N ARG A 112 0.65 -31.52 -39.29
CA ARG A 112 1.00 -32.94 -39.07
C ARG A 112 1.19 -33.34 -37.61
N VAL A 113 1.14 -32.39 -36.68
CA VAL A 113 1.24 -32.67 -35.24
C VAL A 113 0.07 -31.97 -34.55
N PRO A 114 -0.92 -32.70 -33.99
CA PRO A 114 -1.91 -32.09 -33.13
C PRO A 114 -1.17 -31.57 -31.90
N TRP A 115 -0.92 -30.27 -31.85
CA TRP A 115 -0.43 -29.64 -30.63
C TRP A 115 -1.54 -29.77 -29.58
N PRO A 116 -1.22 -30.16 -28.32
CA PRO A 116 -2.22 -30.10 -27.28
C PRO A 116 -2.69 -28.65 -27.18
N GLU A 117 -4.00 -28.43 -27.27
CA GLU A 117 -4.62 -27.12 -27.09
C GLU A 117 -3.99 -26.47 -25.86
N ARG A 118 -3.21 -25.39 -26.05
CA ARG A 118 -2.80 -24.56 -24.93
C ARG A 118 -4.06 -23.91 -24.43
N HIS A 119 -4.69 -24.52 -23.43
CA HIS A 119 -5.67 -23.84 -22.61
C HIS A 119 -5.02 -22.53 -22.12
N GLU A 120 -5.51 -21.42 -22.65
CA GLU A 120 -5.22 -20.09 -22.13
C GLU A 120 -5.63 -20.07 -20.66
N TYR A 121 -4.68 -20.30 -19.77
CA TYR A 121 -4.88 -20.06 -18.36
C TYR A 121 -5.08 -18.55 -18.20
N LYS A 122 -6.34 -18.08 -18.25
CA LYS A 122 -6.74 -16.80 -17.67
C LYS A 122 -6.28 -16.84 -16.21
N GLN A 123 -5.07 -16.36 -15.94
CA GLN A 123 -4.52 -16.40 -14.60
C GLN A 123 -5.47 -15.61 -13.71
N ALA A 124 -6.04 -16.27 -12.71
CA ALA A 124 -6.93 -15.64 -11.75
C ALA A 124 -6.20 -14.45 -11.09
N PRO A 125 -6.93 -13.39 -10.67
CA PRO A 125 -6.30 -12.30 -9.95
C PRO A 125 -5.57 -12.84 -8.72
N PRO A 126 -4.46 -12.20 -8.29
CA PRO A 126 -3.82 -12.58 -7.05
C PRO A 126 -4.88 -12.63 -5.92
N PRO A 127 -4.87 -13.67 -5.08
CA PRO A 127 -5.80 -13.75 -3.96
C PRO A 127 -5.58 -12.57 -3.00
N PHE A 128 -6.66 -12.05 -2.44
CA PHE A 128 -6.58 -11.03 -1.40
C PHE A 128 -5.79 -11.57 -0.20
N ASP A 129 -4.72 -10.88 0.15
CA ASP A 129 -3.80 -11.25 1.23
C ASP A 129 -4.26 -10.63 2.55
N PHE A 130 -5.03 -11.41 3.31
CA PHE A 130 -5.50 -11.00 4.63
C PHE A 130 -4.38 -10.87 5.66
N GLU A 131 -3.31 -11.67 5.52
CA GLU A 131 -2.21 -11.65 6.47
C GLU A 131 -1.42 -10.35 6.32
N ARG A 132 -1.13 -9.96 5.07
CA ARG A 132 -0.58 -8.64 4.75
C ARG A 132 -1.46 -7.52 5.28
N MET A 133 -2.77 -7.58 5.07
CA MET A 133 -3.70 -6.57 5.60
C MET A 133 -3.59 -6.45 7.13
N VAL A 134 -3.57 -7.57 7.86
CA VAL A 134 -3.42 -7.56 9.32
C VAL A 134 -2.09 -6.95 9.75
N ARG A 135 -0.98 -7.22 9.05
CA ARG A 135 0.33 -6.59 9.34
C ARG A 135 0.27 -5.07 9.16
N PHE A 136 -0.38 -4.60 8.09
CA PHE A 136 -0.61 -3.17 7.83
C PHE A 136 -1.59 -2.51 8.81
N MET A 137 -2.47 -3.27 9.47
CA MET A 137 -3.29 -2.78 10.58
C MET A 137 -2.52 -2.78 11.90
N ALA A 138 -1.69 -3.80 12.15
CA ALA A 138 -0.96 -3.99 13.39
C ALA A 138 0.15 -2.96 13.59
N TYR A 139 0.92 -2.64 12.54
CA TYR A 139 2.03 -1.69 12.68
C TYR A 139 1.56 -0.28 13.12
N PRO A 140 0.58 0.37 12.46
CA PRO A 140 0.07 1.67 12.92
C PRO A 140 -0.60 1.60 14.29
N PHE A 141 -1.25 0.48 14.64
CA PHE A 141 -1.82 0.28 15.97
C PHE A 141 -0.75 0.32 17.06
N ILE A 142 0.38 -0.37 16.84
CA ILE A 142 1.51 -0.45 17.77
C ILE A 142 2.29 0.88 17.81
N MET A 143 2.41 1.56 16.69
CA MET A 143 3.17 2.81 16.58
C MET A 143 2.40 4.04 17.09
N ALA A 144 1.06 4.01 17.10
CA ALA A 144 0.23 5.16 17.48
C ALA A 144 0.56 5.73 18.89
N PRO A 145 0.78 4.93 19.95
CA PRO A 145 1.17 5.48 21.26
C PRO A 145 2.53 6.18 21.26
N LEU A 146 3.49 5.65 20.48
CA LEU A 146 4.81 6.26 20.32
C LEU A 146 4.70 7.59 19.57
N GLN A 147 3.94 7.63 18.47
CA GLN A 147 3.65 8.85 17.73
C GLN A 147 2.92 9.89 18.58
N HIS A 148 1.95 9.46 19.40
CA HIS A 148 1.22 10.37 20.30
C HIS A 148 2.15 11.02 21.33
N ARG A 149 3.11 10.26 21.90
CA ARG A 149 4.13 10.83 22.79
C ARG A 149 5.08 11.76 22.05
N TRP A 150 5.51 11.39 20.85
CA TRP A 150 6.41 12.20 20.02
C TRP A 150 5.79 13.55 19.64
N PHE A 151 4.55 13.55 19.14
CA PHE A 151 3.84 14.78 18.78
C PHE A 151 3.54 15.63 20.02
N GLY A 152 3.23 15.01 21.16
CA GLY A 152 3.12 15.72 22.44
C GLY A 152 4.43 16.43 22.82
N PHE A 153 5.57 15.73 22.72
CA PHE A 153 6.90 16.30 22.96
C PHE A 153 7.22 17.48 22.03
N LEU A 154 7.01 17.32 20.73
CA LEU A 154 7.20 18.40 19.75
C LEU A 154 6.27 19.59 20.03
N ASN A 155 5.05 19.31 20.48
CA ASN A 155 4.09 20.35 20.78
C ASN A 155 4.52 21.23 21.96
N THR A 156 5.01 20.59 23.03
CA THR A 156 5.52 21.27 24.23
C THR A 156 6.83 21.99 23.96
N ARG A 157 7.76 21.39 23.19
CA ARG A 157 9.10 21.94 22.97
C ARG A 157 9.13 23.11 21.99
N PHE A 158 8.22 23.12 21.02
CA PHE A 158 8.14 24.10 19.94
C PHE A 158 6.71 24.63 19.77
N PRO A 159 6.14 25.42 20.69
CA PRO A 159 4.72 25.81 20.64
C PRO A 159 4.39 26.66 19.40
N VAL A 160 3.35 26.23 18.65
CA VAL A 160 2.80 26.91 17.47
C VAL A 160 1.38 27.36 17.83
N GLY A 161 1.24 28.54 18.44
CA GLY A 161 -0.04 29.08 18.88
C GLY A 161 -0.12 30.59 18.67
N ALA A 162 -1.33 31.14 18.62
CA ALA A 162 -1.53 32.59 18.57
C ALA A 162 -0.94 33.22 19.85
N GLY A 163 0.18 33.95 19.71
CA GLY A 163 0.93 34.55 20.82
C GLY A 163 2.34 34.00 21.01
N SER A 164 2.72 32.87 20.41
CA SER A 164 4.13 32.45 20.38
C SER A 164 4.87 33.19 19.26
N GLY A 165 5.71 34.17 19.62
CA GLY A 165 6.61 34.82 18.67
C GLY A 165 7.38 33.76 17.88
N GLY A 166 7.18 33.72 16.56
CA GLY A 166 7.82 32.74 15.68
C GLY A 166 7.06 31.44 15.43
N GLY A 167 5.72 31.40 15.52
CA GLY A 167 4.92 30.20 15.21
C GLY A 167 5.30 29.48 13.89
N THR A 168 5.61 30.22 12.82
CA THR A 168 6.10 29.63 11.56
C THR A 168 7.48 28.98 11.72
N MET A 169 8.42 29.64 12.40
CA MET A 169 9.75 29.08 12.69
C MET A 169 9.67 27.82 13.57
N ASN A 170 8.77 27.81 14.55
CA ASN A 170 8.54 26.64 15.40
C ASN A 170 7.93 25.47 14.61
N ALA A 171 7.04 25.74 13.65
CA ALA A 171 6.54 24.69 12.75
C ALA A 171 7.67 24.07 11.92
N PHE A 172 8.56 24.88 11.33
CA PHE A 172 9.74 24.37 10.61
C PHE A 172 10.68 23.57 11.51
N ARG A 173 10.90 24.01 12.77
CA ARG A 173 11.69 23.24 13.74
C ARG A 173 11.06 21.90 14.07
N ARG A 174 9.73 21.82 14.23
CA ARG A 174 9.02 20.55 14.41
C ARG A 174 9.21 19.62 13.23
N VAL A 175 9.04 20.14 12.01
CA VAL A 175 9.24 19.35 10.78
C VAL A 175 10.69 18.87 10.71
N ALA A 176 11.69 19.73 10.96
CA ALA A 176 13.09 19.34 10.93
C ALA A 176 13.40 18.23 11.95
N PHE A 177 12.92 18.34 13.19
CA PHE A 177 13.10 17.30 14.21
C PHE A 177 12.39 15.99 13.84
N ASP A 178 11.17 16.08 13.31
CA ASP A 178 10.42 14.92 12.85
C ASP A 178 11.14 14.20 11.71
N GLN A 179 11.58 14.94 10.70
CA GLN A 179 12.23 14.39 9.52
C GLN A 179 13.64 13.87 9.80
N LEU A 180 14.42 14.50 10.69
CA LEU A 180 15.79 14.06 10.98
C LEU A 180 15.87 12.91 11.98
N LEU A 181 14.89 12.79 12.89
CA LEU A 181 14.94 11.80 13.97
C LEU A 181 13.86 10.73 13.83
N PHE A 182 12.60 11.14 13.67
CA PHE A 182 11.48 10.22 13.72
C PHE A 182 11.26 9.51 12.38
N ALA A 183 11.35 10.22 11.26
CA ALA A 183 11.12 9.65 9.94
C ALA A 183 12.11 8.53 9.57
N PRO A 184 13.44 8.66 9.78
CA PRO A 184 14.40 7.61 9.42
C PRO A 184 14.21 6.38 10.31
N CYS A 185 14.10 6.58 11.63
CA CYS A 185 13.86 5.52 12.60
C CYS A 185 12.51 4.83 12.40
N GLY A 186 11.46 5.59 12.11
CA GLY A 186 10.12 5.08 11.85
C GLY A 186 10.07 4.24 10.58
N LEU A 187 10.64 4.75 9.48
CA LEU A 187 10.70 4.03 8.21
C LEU A 187 11.55 2.75 8.32
N ALA A 188 12.69 2.83 9.02
CA ALA A 188 13.52 1.69 9.38
C ALA A 188 12.71 0.62 10.15
N ALA A 189 12.01 1.03 11.20
CA ALA A 189 11.17 0.15 12.02
C ALA A 189 10.03 -0.47 11.20
N PHE A 190 9.42 0.29 10.26
CA PHE A 190 8.41 -0.22 9.35
C PHE A 190 8.94 -1.35 8.48
N PHE A 191 10.06 -1.12 7.77
CA PHE A 191 10.64 -2.16 6.91
C PHE A 191 11.09 -3.39 7.69
N ALA A 192 11.68 -3.20 8.88
CA ALA A 192 12.06 -4.30 9.75
C ALA A 192 10.83 -5.10 10.20
N PHE A 193 9.79 -4.42 10.72
CA PHE A 193 8.55 -5.06 11.15
C PHE A 193 7.89 -5.85 10.01
N MET A 194 7.73 -5.21 8.85
CA MET A 194 7.07 -5.85 7.71
C MET A 194 7.83 -7.08 7.23
N THR A 195 9.17 -7.01 7.17
CA THR A 195 9.99 -8.14 6.73
C THR A 195 9.95 -9.30 7.72
N ILE A 196 10.05 -9.02 9.02
CA ILE A 196 9.96 -10.06 10.05
C ILE A 196 8.56 -10.68 10.08
N ALA A 197 7.52 -9.85 9.96
CA ALA A 197 6.14 -10.32 9.95
C ALA A 197 5.79 -11.13 8.69
N GLU A 198 6.48 -10.90 7.57
CA GLU A 198 6.43 -11.73 6.35
C GLU A 198 7.17 -13.07 6.51
N GLY A 199 7.76 -13.35 7.68
CA GLY A 199 8.56 -14.54 7.95
C GLY A 199 10.02 -14.40 7.54
N GLY A 200 10.45 -13.20 7.18
CA GLY A 200 11.78 -12.94 6.68
C GLY A 200 12.85 -12.83 7.76
N GLY A 201 14.06 -13.26 7.43
CA GLY A 201 15.21 -13.30 8.34
C GLY A 201 16.07 -12.04 8.33
N HIS A 202 17.07 -11.98 9.22
CA HIS A 202 18.02 -10.86 9.30
C HIS A 202 18.69 -10.50 7.95
N ARG A 203 18.98 -11.51 7.14
CA ARG A 203 19.58 -11.32 5.81
C ARG A 203 18.65 -10.55 4.86
N GLU A 204 17.36 -10.86 4.88
CA GLU A 204 16.36 -10.21 4.03
C GLU A 204 16.04 -8.80 4.50
N VAL A 205 16.03 -8.58 5.82
CA VAL A 205 15.94 -7.23 6.41
C VAL A 205 17.11 -6.37 5.91
N LYS A 206 18.35 -6.88 6.00
CA LYS A 206 19.54 -6.17 5.54
C LYS A 206 19.47 -5.85 4.05
N LYS A 207 19.02 -6.81 3.23
CA LYS A 207 18.85 -6.61 1.78
C LYS A 207 17.81 -5.53 1.47
N LYS A 208 16.61 -5.60 2.07
CA LYS A 208 15.58 -4.54 1.93
C LYS A 208 16.09 -3.17 2.37
N PHE A 209 16.95 -3.12 3.38
CA PHE A 209 17.60 -1.88 3.84
C PHE A 209 18.60 -1.30 2.84
N GLN A 210 19.28 -2.13 2.05
CA GLN A 210 20.22 -1.67 1.04
C GLN A 210 19.47 -1.26 -0.23
N ASP A 211 18.52 -2.09 -0.66
CA ASP A 211 17.89 -1.96 -1.97
C ASP A 211 16.73 -0.95 -1.96
N VAL A 212 15.91 -0.94 -0.90
CA VAL A 212 14.61 -0.22 -0.90
C VAL A 212 14.59 0.96 0.08
N TYR A 213 15.24 0.83 1.24
CA TYR A 213 15.16 1.85 2.28
C TYR A 213 15.77 3.20 1.84
N ILE A 214 16.93 3.21 1.17
CA ILE A 214 17.56 4.47 0.74
C ILE A 214 16.72 5.22 -0.31
N PRO A 215 16.24 4.58 -1.40
CA PRO A 215 15.30 5.23 -2.33
C PRO A 215 14.03 5.71 -1.63
N ALA A 216 13.43 4.87 -0.77
CA ALA A 216 12.22 5.22 -0.04
C ALA A 216 12.43 6.41 0.90
N LEU A 217 13.58 6.49 1.57
CA LEU A 217 13.93 7.59 2.48
C LEU A 217 14.13 8.90 1.70
N LYS A 218 14.77 8.86 0.53
CA LYS A 218 14.91 10.04 -0.35
C LYS A 218 13.54 10.56 -0.78
N ALA A 219 12.67 9.69 -1.26
CA ALA A 219 11.31 10.06 -1.61
C ALA A 219 10.51 10.56 -0.39
N ASN A 220 10.77 9.99 0.80
CA ASN A 220 10.17 10.44 2.05
C ASN A 220 10.52 11.90 2.34
N PHE A 221 11.79 12.27 2.24
CA PHE A 221 12.28 13.64 2.45
C PHE A 221 11.77 14.67 1.43
N ILE A 222 11.23 14.25 0.29
CA ILE A 222 10.64 15.17 -0.69
C ILE A 222 9.17 15.46 -0.34
N VAL A 223 8.42 14.41 0.01
CA VAL A 223 6.96 14.50 0.18
C VAL A 223 6.58 14.91 1.59
N TRP A 224 7.19 14.28 2.61
CA TRP A 224 6.72 14.38 3.98
C TRP A 224 7.00 15.71 4.68
N PRO A 225 8.05 16.50 4.38
CA PRO A 225 8.20 17.81 4.99
C PRO A 225 7.02 18.75 4.71
N ALA A 226 6.51 18.74 3.48
CA ALA A 226 5.34 19.54 3.11
C ALA A 226 4.07 19.06 3.85
N VAL A 227 3.87 17.74 3.90
CA VAL A 227 2.75 17.12 4.63
C VAL A 227 2.83 17.45 6.13
N GLN A 228 4.00 17.32 6.74
CA GLN A 228 4.18 17.59 8.17
C GLN A 228 4.07 19.08 8.50
N LEU A 229 4.47 19.96 7.59
CA LEU A 229 4.27 21.40 7.77
C LEU A 229 2.78 21.73 7.81
N ILE A 230 1.99 21.18 6.89
CA ILE A 230 0.52 21.30 6.89
C ILE A 230 -0.05 20.72 8.18
N ASN A 231 0.41 19.52 8.56
CA ASN A 231 -0.05 18.83 9.75
C ASN A 231 0.14 19.67 11.03
N PHE A 232 1.37 20.12 11.31
CA PHE A 232 1.65 20.86 12.53
C PHE A 232 1.12 22.30 12.54
N ARG A 233 0.86 22.89 11.37
CA ARG A 233 0.36 24.26 11.25
C ARG A 233 -1.16 24.36 11.29
N LEU A 234 -1.86 23.41 10.65
CA LEU A 234 -3.30 23.48 10.42
C LEU A 234 -4.09 22.45 11.25
N MET A 235 -3.53 21.28 11.53
CA MET A 235 -4.28 20.21 12.19
C MET A 235 -4.27 20.34 13.71
N PRO A 236 -5.44 20.34 14.37
CA PRO A 236 -5.54 20.17 15.82
C PRO A 236 -4.88 18.86 16.26
N ILE A 237 -4.33 18.83 17.48
CA ILE A 237 -3.52 17.70 17.98
C ILE A 237 -4.22 16.33 17.85
N GLN A 238 -5.53 16.30 18.06
CA GLN A 238 -6.35 15.08 17.96
C GLN A 238 -6.44 14.51 16.53
N PHE A 239 -6.23 15.33 15.50
CA PHE A 239 -6.33 14.92 14.10
C PHE A 239 -4.97 14.77 13.41
N GLN A 240 -3.86 15.11 14.08
CA GLN A 240 -2.53 15.05 13.47
C GLN A 240 -2.13 13.64 13.04
N ILE A 241 -2.41 12.64 13.88
CA ILE A 241 -2.07 11.25 13.56
C ILE A 241 -3.03 10.68 12.49
N PRO A 242 -4.38 10.82 12.60
CA PRO A 242 -5.28 10.44 11.52
C PRO A 242 -4.98 11.09 10.17
N PHE A 243 -4.57 12.36 10.16
CA PHE A 243 -4.18 13.08 8.94
C PHE A 243 -2.96 12.43 8.27
N VAL A 244 -1.87 12.22 9.02
CA VAL A 244 -0.65 11.56 8.53
C VAL A 244 -0.96 10.18 7.96
N SER A 245 -1.79 9.40 8.65
CA SER A 245 -2.17 8.06 8.19
C SER A 245 -3.06 8.07 6.97
N THR A 246 -3.90 9.10 6.79
CA THR A 246 -4.69 9.28 5.57
C THR A 246 -3.78 9.58 4.38
N VAL A 247 -2.79 10.48 4.55
CA VAL A 247 -1.77 10.72 3.52
C VAL A 247 -0.93 9.45 3.26
N GLY A 248 -0.70 8.67 4.30
CA GLY A 248 -0.04 7.36 4.24
C GLY A 248 -0.70 6.38 3.28
N ILE A 249 -2.03 6.40 3.11
CA ILE A 249 -2.75 5.58 2.12
C ILE A 249 -2.23 5.87 0.70
N PHE A 250 -2.11 7.14 0.34
CA PHE A 250 -1.62 7.57 -0.96
C PHE A 250 -0.13 7.23 -1.13
N TRP A 251 0.66 7.35 -0.06
CA TRP A 251 2.06 6.96 -0.06
C TRP A 251 2.24 5.45 -0.29
N THR A 252 1.45 4.61 0.37
CA THR A 252 1.49 3.15 0.16
C THR A 252 1.08 2.78 -1.26
N ALA A 253 0.07 3.47 -1.83
CA ALA A 253 -0.29 3.30 -3.22
C ALA A 253 0.85 3.73 -4.16
N TYR A 254 1.49 4.87 -3.91
CA TYR A 254 2.64 5.35 -4.67
C TYR A 254 3.80 4.35 -4.65
N LEU A 255 4.21 3.85 -3.49
CA LEU A 255 5.27 2.84 -3.39
C LEU A 255 4.91 1.55 -4.14
N SER A 256 3.64 1.14 -4.09
CA SER A 256 3.17 -0.02 -4.86
C SER A 256 3.28 0.19 -6.36
N LEU A 257 3.03 1.41 -6.84
CA LEU A 257 3.17 1.77 -8.25
C LEU A 257 4.64 1.77 -8.67
N THR A 258 5.50 2.42 -7.90
CA THR A 258 6.93 2.57 -8.22
C THR A 258 7.67 1.24 -8.19
N ASN A 259 7.46 0.42 -7.16
CA ASN A 259 8.06 -0.91 -7.08
C ASN A 259 7.66 -1.78 -8.28
N SER A 260 6.41 -1.67 -8.74
CA SER A 260 5.93 -2.43 -9.89
C SER A 260 6.53 -1.96 -11.22
N ALA A 261 6.93 -0.69 -11.32
CA ALA A 261 7.56 -0.11 -12.51
C ALA A 261 9.06 -0.41 -12.57
N GLU A 262 9.72 -0.55 -11.42
CA GLU A 262 11.15 -0.90 -11.34
C GLU A 262 11.40 -2.37 -11.73
N ASP A 263 10.50 -3.28 -11.36
CA ASP A 263 10.47 -4.67 -11.86
C ASP A 263 10.36 -4.75 -13.39
N GLU A 264 9.74 -3.76 -14.04
CA GLU A 264 9.55 -3.70 -15.50
C GLU A 264 10.82 -3.23 -16.22
N ASN A 265 11.57 -2.30 -15.64
CA ASN A 265 12.85 -1.84 -16.19
C ASN A 265 13.97 -2.89 -16.09
N ILE A 266 13.99 -3.69 -15.02
CA ILE A 266 14.98 -4.78 -14.85
C ILE A 266 14.75 -5.91 -15.87
N GLY A 267 13.51 -6.10 -16.34
CA GLY A 267 13.19 -7.07 -17.40
C GLY A 267 13.49 -6.59 -18.82
N LEU A 268 13.95 -5.34 -18.99
CA LEU A 268 14.20 -4.70 -20.29
C LEU A 268 15.68 -4.35 -20.52
N GLU A 269 16.58 -4.63 -19.57
CA GLU A 269 18.02 -4.56 -19.85
C GLU A 269 18.47 -5.82 -20.63
N PRO A 270 19.09 -5.65 -21.81
CA PRO A 270 19.54 -6.76 -22.67
C PRO A 270 20.74 -7.54 -22.12
#